data_AF-A0A8S8YUV5-F1
#
_entry.id   AF-A0A8S8YUV5-F1
#
_cell.length_a   1.000
_cell.length_b   1.000
_cell.length_c   1.000
_cell.angle_alpha   90.00
_cell.angle_beta   90.00
_cell.angle_gamma   90.00
#
_symmetry.space_group_name_H-M   'P 1'
#
loop_
_entity.id
_entity.type
_entity.pdbx_description
1 polymer ?
#
loop_
_entity_poly.entity_id
_entity_poly.type
_entity_poly.pdbx_seq_one_letter_code
_entity_poly.pdbx_strand_id
1 'polypeptide(L)'
;MTTKMILSIAIVVVVLGSIVAVVLNSNEKSHENNLRIAYFPNVGHVIPIVGIEKEFFLENITPDTKIESRIFDSGPQVIESLFANSVDVAYVGPGPAINGFLNSENKNIQILSGAASGGASFIVHPDSEINSASDFKGKKKFLHRKLVILKMFLYVIIYLKII
;
A
#
# COMPACT_ATOMS: atom_id res chain seq x y z
N MET A 1 37.11 42.46 32.91
CA MET A 1 35.88 41.70 32.59
C MET A 1 35.56 40.83 33.79
N THR A 2 34.42 41.02 34.45
CA THR A 2 34.10 40.29 35.69
C THR A 2 33.75 38.84 35.36
N THR A 3 34.10 37.89 36.23
CA THR A 3 33.88 36.43 36.04
C THR A 3 32.43 36.08 35.69
N LYS A 4 31.46 36.83 36.19
CA LYS A 4 30.03 36.70 35.84
C LYS A 4 29.76 36.97 34.36
N MET A 5 30.45 37.95 33.77
CA MET A 5 30.27 38.35 32.37
C MET A 5 30.79 37.28 31.40
N ILE A 6 31.86 36.57 31.77
CA ILE A 6 32.42 35.45 30.99
C ILE A 6 31.44 34.26 31.00
N LEU A 7 30.82 33.99 32.16
CA LEU A 7 29.86 32.89 32.31
C LEU A 7 28.59 33.12 31.47
N SER A 8 28.08 34.36 31.43
CA SER A 8 26.91 34.72 30.62
C SER A 8 27.15 34.54 29.12
N ILE A 9 28.33 34.92 28.63
CA ILE A 9 28.69 34.78 27.21
C ILE A 9 28.82 33.30 26.84
N ALA A 10 29.40 32.48 27.71
CA ALA A 10 29.52 31.05 27.47
C ALA A 10 28.15 30.35 27.32
N ILE A 11 27.17 30.71 28.15
CA ILE A 11 25.81 30.15 28.08
C ILE A 11 25.13 30.55 26.76
N VAL A 12 25.25 31.81 26.35
CA VAL A 12 24.67 32.30 25.10
C VAL A 12 25.27 31.57 23.89
N VAL A 13 26.59 31.35 23.88
CA VAL A 13 27.27 30.62 22.79
C VAL A 13 26.81 29.16 22.72
N VAL A 14 26.62 28.49 23.85
CA VAL A 14 26.13 27.10 23.87
C VAL A 14 24.69 27.00 23.37
N VAL A 15 23.82 27.93 23.77
CA VAL A 15 22.42 27.96 23.32
C VAL A 15 22.33 28.25 21.82
N LEU A 16 23.07 29.24 21.31
CA LEU A 16 23.13 29.54 19.87
C LEU A 16 23.73 28.38 19.07
N GLY A 17 24.80 27.75 19.56
CA GLY A 17 25.39 26.58 18.92
C GLY A 17 24.42 25.40 18.84
N SER A 18 23.61 25.21 19.87
CA SER A 18 22.58 24.15 19.91
C SER A 18 21.46 24.40 18.90
N ILE A 19 21.00 25.66 18.78
CA ILE A 19 19.97 26.04 17.80
C ILE A 19 20.50 25.86 16.37
N VAL A 20 21.74 26.27 16.10
CA VAL A 20 22.37 26.09 14.78
C VAL A 20 22.53 24.61 14.46
N ALA A 21 22.94 23.78 15.42
CA ALA A 21 23.06 22.33 15.21
C ALA A 21 21.71 21.68 14.88
N VAL A 22 20.62 22.07 15.58
CA VAL A 22 19.26 21.57 15.29
C VAL A 22 18.78 22.03 13.91
N VAL A 23 19.06 23.27 13.52
CA VAL A 23 18.68 23.78 12.19
C VAL A 23 19.47 23.09 11.07
N LEU A 24 20.78 22.86 11.25
CA LEU A 24 21.60 22.17 10.27
C LEU A 24 21.23 20.68 10.14
N ASN A 25 20.79 20.04 11.22
CA ASN A 25 20.40 18.63 11.21
C ASN A 25 18.95 18.39 10.72
N SER A 26 18.20 19.45 10.42
CA SER A 26 16.80 19.37 9.99
C SER A 26 16.61 19.25 8.46
N ASN A 27 17.70 19.34 7.69
CA ASN A 27 17.64 19.38 6.22
C ASN A 27 18.09 18.11 5.48
N GLU A 28 18.55 17.07 6.18
CA GLU A 28 18.73 15.76 5.56
C GLU A 28 17.50 14.88 5.79
N LYS A 29 16.40 15.21 5.13
CA LYS A 29 15.52 14.14 4.66
C LYS A 29 16.25 13.49 3.50
N SER A 30 17.05 12.45 3.80
CA SER A 30 17.38 11.51 2.74
C SER A 30 16.05 10.99 2.23
N HIS A 31 15.66 11.40 1.02
CA HIS A 31 14.63 10.68 0.29
C HIS A 31 15.27 9.34 -0.02
N GLU A 32 15.14 8.37 0.89
CA GLU A 32 15.28 6.97 0.55
C GLU A 32 14.36 6.77 -0.64
N ASN A 33 14.97 6.52 -1.80
CA ASN A 33 14.26 6.43 -3.07
C ASN A 33 13.62 5.02 -3.16
N ASN A 34 12.84 4.67 -2.13
CA ASN A 34 12.22 3.37 -1.98
C ASN A 34 10.75 3.49 -2.33
N LEU A 35 10.28 2.69 -3.29
CA LEU A 35 8.87 2.57 -3.62
C LEU A 35 8.27 1.38 -2.87
N ARG A 36 7.40 1.64 -1.89
CA ARG A 36 6.78 0.61 -1.06
C ARG A 36 5.44 0.20 -1.66
N ILE A 37 5.37 -1.05 -2.12
CA ILE A 37 4.20 -1.61 -2.82
C ILE A 37 3.49 -2.62 -1.91
N ALA A 38 2.22 -2.35 -1.60
CA ALA A 38 1.37 -3.25 -0.83
C ALA A 38 0.53 -4.19 -1.71
N TYR A 39 0.46 -5.47 -1.32
CA TYR A 39 -0.41 -6.47 -1.95
C TYR A 39 -0.66 -7.66 -1.01
N PHE A 40 -1.57 -8.57 -1.39
CA PHE A 40 -1.82 -9.79 -0.63
C PHE A 40 -1.12 -10.98 -1.30
N PRO A 41 -0.60 -11.96 -0.55
CA PRO A 41 0.17 -13.06 -1.11
C PRO A 41 -0.75 -14.16 -1.67
N ASN A 42 -1.56 -13.85 -2.69
CA ASN A 42 -2.49 -14.79 -3.31
C ASN A 42 -2.62 -14.60 -4.83
N VAL A 43 -3.22 -15.61 -5.49
CA VAL A 43 -3.36 -15.67 -6.96
C VAL A 43 -4.05 -14.45 -7.57
N GLY A 44 -4.96 -13.81 -6.83
CA GLY A 44 -5.61 -12.61 -7.34
C GLY A 44 -4.62 -11.45 -7.50
N HIS A 45 -3.63 -11.33 -6.63
CA HIS A 45 -2.62 -10.27 -6.69
C HIS A 45 -1.36 -10.72 -7.45
N VAL A 46 -1.50 -11.58 -8.47
CA VAL A 46 -0.35 -12.05 -9.27
C VAL A 46 0.38 -10.91 -9.97
N ILE A 47 -0.30 -9.80 -10.29
CA ILE A 47 0.26 -8.65 -11.01
C ILE A 47 1.43 -8.00 -10.24
N PRO A 48 1.25 -7.52 -8.99
CA PRO A 48 2.38 -6.97 -8.23
C PRO A 48 3.46 -8.00 -7.96
N ILE A 49 3.10 -9.28 -7.74
CA ILE A 49 4.08 -10.35 -7.50
C ILE A 49 4.98 -10.52 -8.74
N VAL A 50 4.40 -10.76 -9.91
CA VAL A 50 5.16 -10.96 -11.15
C VAL A 50 5.92 -9.68 -11.55
N GLY A 51 5.31 -8.50 -11.40
CA GLY A 51 5.95 -7.24 -11.74
C GLY A 51 7.19 -6.94 -10.88
N ILE A 52 7.18 -7.36 -9.61
CA ILE A 52 8.35 -7.26 -8.71
C ILE A 52 9.38 -8.33 -9.06
N GLU A 53 8.98 -9.60 -9.13
CA GLU A 53 9.88 -10.74 -9.37
C GLU A 53 10.56 -10.72 -10.75
N LYS A 54 9.93 -10.09 -11.74
CA LYS A 54 10.46 -9.90 -13.09
C LYS A 54 11.05 -8.51 -13.32
N GLU A 55 11.09 -7.67 -12.29
CA GLU A 55 11.64 -6.31 -12.36
C GLU A 55 10.97 -5.39 -13.40
N PHE A 56 9.77 -5.73 -13.89
CA PHE A 56 9.04 -4.93 -14.90
C PHE A 56 8.75 -3.50 -14.44
N PHE A 57 8.57 -3.30 -13.13
CA PHE A 57 8.37 -1.97 -12.59
C PHE A 57 9.64 -1.11 -12.65
N LEU A 58 10.83 -1.70 -12.50
CA LEU A 58 12.10 -0.98 -12.52
C LEU A 58 12.44 -0.43 -13.92
N GLU A 59 11.98 -1.09 -14.98
CA GLU A 59 12.22 -0.67 -16.37
C GLU A 59 11.69 0.75 -16.67
N ASN A 60 10.65 1.19 -15.95
CA ASN A 60 9.92 2.44 -16.21
C ASN A 60 9.98 3.42 -15.03
N ILE A 61 10.79 3.14 -14.02
CA ILE A 61 10.94 3.98 -12.82
C ILE A 61 12.38 4.56 -12.80
N THR A 62 12.58 5.66 -12.09
CA THR A 62 13.86 6.34 -11.93
C THR A 62 14.98 5.36 -11.55
N PRO A 63 16.19 5.44 -12.17
CA PRO A 63 17.25 4.42 -12.06
C PRO A 63 17.69 4.03 -10.65
N ASP A 64 17.50 4.92 -9.67
CA ASP A 64 17.93 4.71 -8.28
C ASP A 64 16.78 4.27 -7.37
N THR A 65 15.66 3.80 -7.92
CA THR A 65 14.48 3.44 -7.11
C THR A 65 14.53 1.98 -6.70
N LYS A 66 14.48 1.71 -5.40
CA LYS A 66 14.37 0.34 -4.87
C LYS A 66 12.91 0.02 -4.61
N ILE A 67 12.44 -1.15 -5.04
CA ILE A 67 11.09 -1.60 -4.71
C ILE A 67 11.11 -2.40 -3.41
N GLU A 68 10.22 -2.05 -2.48
CA GLU A 68 9.96 -2.79 -1.26
C GLU A 68 8.55 -3.38 -1.30
N SER A 69 8.44 -4.69 -1.13
CA SER A 69 7.14 -5.35 -0.98
C SER A 69 6.63 -5.24 0.46
N ARG A 70 5.34 -4.95 0.61
CA ARG A 70 4.63 -4.98 1.89
C ARG A 70 3.44 -5.92 1.77
N ILE A 71 3.48 -7.00 2.53
CA ILE A 71 2.47 -8.06 2.45
C ILE A 71 1.42 -7.82 3.53
N PHE A 72 0.15 -7.91 3.14
CA PHE A 72 -0.99 -7.74 4.04
C PHE A 72 -2.01 -8.85 3.86
N ASP A 73 -2.81 -9.08 4.91
CA ASP A 73 -3.86 -10.10 4.91
C ASP A 73 -5.24 -9.52 4.56
N SER A 74 -5.41 -8.20 4.62
CA SER A 74 -6.72 -7.57 4.42
C SER A 74 -6.66 -6.16 3.83
N GLY A 75 -7.77 -5.78 3.18
CA GLY A 75 -7.92 -4.46 2.57
C GLY A 75 -7.87 -3.30 3.57
N PRO A 76 -8.57 -3.37 4.72
CA PRO A 76 -8.50 -2.30 5.73
C PRO A 76 -7.07 -2.00 6.19
N GLN A 77 -6.25 -3.03 6.45
CA GLN A 77 -4.85 -2.84 6.84
C GLN A 77 -4.03 -2.10 5.77
N VAL A 78 -4.27 -2.40 4.49
CA VAL A 78 -3.60 -1.67 3.39
C VAL A 78 -4.03 -0.21 3.38
N ILE A 79 -5.32 0.08 3.55
CA ILE A 79 -5.81 1.47 3.61
C ILE A 79 -5.21 2.23 4.80
N GLU A 80 -5.17 1.62 5.98
CA GLU A 80 -4.50 2.19 7.17
C GLU A 80 -3.01 2.45 6.90
N SER A 81 -2.33 1.54 6.21
CA SER A 81 -0.90 1.67 5.87
C SER A 81 -0.62 2.84 4.91
N LEU A 82 -1.53 3.12 3.98
CA LEU A 82 -1.49 4.29 3.10
C LEU A 82 -1.66 5.57 3.90
N PHE A 83 -2.65 5.63 4.80
CA PHE A 83 -2.85 6.78 5.68
C PHE A 83 -1.69 7.04 6.63
N ALA A 84 -0.99 5.99 7.07
CA ALA A 84 0.19 6.07 7.91
C ALA A 84 1.47 6.44 7.13
N ASN A 85 1.39 6.67 5.81
CA ASN A 85 2.54 6.90 4.92
C ASN A 85 3.59 5.77 5.01
N SER A 86 3.16 4.55 5.31
CA SER A 86 4.02 3.36 5.42
C SER A 86 4.09 2.55 4.11
N VAL A 87 3.22 2.88 3.16
CA VAL A 87 3.08 2.32 1.81
C VAL A 87 2.84 3.48 0.85
N ASP A 88 3.37 3.39 -0.36
CA ASP A 88 3.23 4.43 -1.40
C ASP A 88 2.21 4.04 -2.48
N VAL A 89 2.23 2.76 -2.87
CA VAL A 89 1.34 2.18 -3.88
C VAL A 89 0.72 0.91 -3.34
N ALA A 90 -0.56 0.69 -3.62
CA ALA A 90 -1.28 -0.49 -3.18
C ALA A 90 -2.08 -1.14 -4.31
N TYR A 91 -2.06 -2.47 -4.34
CA TYR A 91 -2.98 -3.30 -5.09
C TYR A 91 -4.04 -3.84 -4.14
N VAL A 92 -5.28 -3.35 -4.27
CA VAL A 92 -6.40 -3.78 -3.44
C VAL A 92 -7.67 -3.97 -4.27
N GLY A 93 -8.64 -4.69 -3.71
CA GLY A 93 -9.96 -4.84 -4.33
C GLY A 93 -10.78 -3.54 -4.29
N PRO A 94 -11.92 -3.47 -5.02
CA PRO A 94 -12.67 -2.24 -5.24
C PRO A 94 -13.28 -1.66 -3.96
N GLY A 95 -13.76 -2.52 -3.05
CA GLY A 95 -14.37 -2.10 -1.79
C GLY A 95 -13.39 -1.31 -0.90
N PRO A 96 -12.24 -1.89 -0.53
CA PRO A 96 -11.18 -1.16 0.17
C PRO A 96 -10.73 0.09 -0.58
N ALA A 97 -10.60 0.03 -1.91
CA ALA A 97 -10.17 1.17 -2.72
C ALA A 97 -11.10 2.38 -2.60
N ILE A 98 -12.40 2.14 -2.80
CA ILE A 98 -13.43 3.18 -2.71
C ILE A 98 -13.50 3.72 -1.28
N ASN A 99 -13.47 2.85 -0.28
CA ASN A 99 -13.51 3.27 1.12
C ASN A 99 -12.29 4.14 1.49
N GLY A 100 -11.09 3.75 1.08
CA GLY A 100 -9.88 4.53 1.29
C GLY A 100 -9.94 5.89 0.60
N PHE A 101 -10.39 5.92 -0.66
CA PHE A 101 -10.58 7.16 -1.42
C PHE A 101 -11.56 8.11 -0.71
N LEU A 102 -12.76 7.63 -0.35
CA LEU A 102 -13.78 8.42 0.34
C LEU A 102 -13.30 8.94 1.71
N ASN A 103 -12.62 8.09 2.48
CA ASN A 103 -12.09 8.45 3.80
C ASN A 103 -10.89 9.40 3.73
N SER A 104 -10.27 9.56 2.56
CA SER A 104 -9.16 10.51 2.37
C SER A 104 -9.61 11.94 2.07
N GLU A 105 -10.92 12.21 2.10
CA GLU A 105 -11.53 13.49 1.70
C GLU A 105 -11.04 13.98 0.32
N ASN A 106 -10.74 13.05 -0.59
CA ASN A 106 -10.17 13.30 -1.93
C ASN A 106 -8.78 13.97 -1.95
N LYS A 107 -8.01 13.96 -0.85
CA LYS A 107 -6.74 14.70 -0.76
C LYS A 107 -5.51 13.81 -0.80
N ASN A 108 -5.55 12.66 -0.13
CA ASN A 108 -4.33 11.90 0.13
C ASN A 108 -4.26 10.61 -0.71
N ILE A 109 -5.39 9.91 -0.88
CA ILE A 109 -5.43 8.62 -1.58
C ILE A 109 -6.07 8.82 -2.95
N GLN A 110 -5.38 8.39 -4.01
CA GLN A 110 -5.87 8.47 -5.39
C GLN A 110 -5.97 7.10 -6.03
N ILE A 111 -7.05 6.86 -6.76
CA ILE A 111 -7.21 5.70 -7.62
C ILE A 111 -6.53 6.00 -8.95
N LEU A 112 -5.50 5.23 -9.31
CA LEU A 112 -4.73 5.38 -10.55
C LEU A 112 -5.40 4.64 -11.72
N SER A 113 -5.64 3.34 -11.58
CA SER A 113 -6.19 2.52 -12.66
C SER A 113 -6.72 1.18 -12.17
N GLY A 114 -7.50 0.50 -13.00
CA GLY A 114 -7.79 -0.92 -12.83
C GLY A 114 -6.58 -1.75 -13.29
N ALA A 115 -6.12 -2.68 -12.46
CA ALA A 115 -5.04 -3.61 -12.77
C ALA A 115 -5.54 -4.96 -13.33
N ALA A 116 -6.76 -5.38 -12.98
CA ALA A 116 -7.36 -6.59 -13.52
C ALA A 116 -8.86 -6.37 -13.82
N SER A 117 -9.42 -7.18 -14.73
CA SER A 117 -10.84 -7.20 -15.07
C SER A 117 -11.34 -8.65 -15.06
N GLY A 118 -12.60 -8.88 -14.67
CA GLY A 118 -13.21 -10.23 -14.70
C GLY A 118 -14.17 -10.56 -13.55
N GLY A 119 -14.11 -9.86 -12.42
CA GLY A 119 -15.01 -10.08 -11.29
C GLY A 119 -14.88 -11.46 -10.63
N ALA A 120 -15.85 -11.84 -9.79
CA ALA A 120 -15.86 -13.16 -9.16
C ALA A 120 -16.57 -14.17 -10.06
N SER A 121 -15.96 -15.34 -10.25
CA SER A 121 -16.58 -16.48 -10.91
C SER A 121 -16.71 -17.66 -9.96
N PHE A 122 -17.76 -18.45 -10.13
CA PHE A 122 -17.93 -19.71 -9.42
C PHE A 122 -17.27 -20.81 -10.23
N ILE A 123 -16.22 -21.42 -9.66
CA ILE A 123 -15.68 -22.67 -10.17
C ILE A 123 -16.40 -23.80 -9.45
N VAL A 124 -17.24 -24.49 -10.19
CA VAL A 124 -17.89 -25.71 -9.71
C VAL A 124 -16.99 -26.90 -9.98
N HIS A 125 -16.93 -27.84 -9.05
CA HIS A 125 -16.27 -29.11 -9.28
C HIS A 125 -17.06 -29.86 -10.38
N PRO A 126 -16.39 -30.59 -11.30
CA PRO A 126 -17.09 -31.35 -12.34
C PRO A 126 -18.21 -32.25 -11.78
N ASP A 127 -17.95 -32.90 -10.64
CA ASP A 127 -18.92 -33.78 -9.95
C ASP A 127 -19.94 -33.05 -9.04
N SER A 128 -20.17 -31.75 -9.23
CA SER A 128 -21.04 -30.95 -8.36
C SER A 128 -22.52 -31.01 -8.68
N GLU A 129 -22.89 -31.56 -9.85
CA GLU A 129 -24.24 -31.51 -10.43
C GLU A 129 -24.77 -30.08 -10.63
N ILE A 130 -23.92 -29.06 -10.52
CA ILE A 130 -24.26 -27.65 -10.72
C ILE A 130 -23.91 -27.28 -12.15
N ASN A 131 -24.92 -27.06 -12.97
CA ASN A 131 -24.76 -26.67 -14.38
C ASN A 131 -25.24 -25.22 -14.63
N SER A 132 -26.03 -24.68 -13.71
CA SER A 132 -26.70 -23.38 -13.84
C SER A 132 -26.84 -22.66 -12.50
N ALA A 133 -27.12 -21.36 -12.55
CA ALA A 133 -27.35 -20.55 -11.35
C ALA A 133 -28.56 -21.03 -10.51
N SER A 134 -29.56 -21.65 -11.13
CA SER A 134 -30.73 -22.21 -10.44
C SER A 134 -30.39 -23.39 -9.53
N ASP A 135 -29.32 -24.14 -9.84
CA ASP A 135 -28.95 -25.35 -9.10
C ASP A 135 -28.39 -25.05 -7.70
N PHE A 136 -28.08 -23.78 -7.42
CA PHE A 136 -27.68 -23.29 -6.10
C PHE A 136 -28.87 -23.13 -5.15
N LYS A 137 -30.11 -23.09 -5.64
CA LYS A 137 -31.30 -22.86 -4.80
C LYS A 137 -31.48 -24.01 -3.81
N GLY A 138 -31.52 -23.67 -2.51
CA GLY A 138 -31.70 -24.66 -1.42
C GLY A 138 -30.42 -25.40 -1.02
N LYS A 139 -29.31 -25.21 -1.72
CA LYS A 139 -28.03 -25.87 -1.41
C LYS A 139 -27.22 -25.04 -0.39
N LYS A 140 -27.38 -25.34 0.91
CA LYS A 140 -26.80 -24.57 2.03
C LYS A 140 -25.33 -24.85 2.38
N LYS A 141 -24.72 -25.94 1.91
CA LYS A 141 -23.39 -26.40 2.35
C LYS A 141 -22.50 -26.83 1.17
N PHE A 142 -22.07 -25.90 0.31
CA PHE A 142 -21.15 -26.20 -0.81
C PHE A 142 -19.69 -25.80 -0.55
N LEU A 143 -19.41 -25.22 0.62
CA LEU A 143 -18.13 -24.59 0.95
C LEU A 143 -16.96 -25.55 1.24
N HIS A 144 -17.13 -26.88 1.23
CA HIS A 144 -16.07 -27.76 1.71
C HIS A 144 -15.35 -28.64 0.69
N ARG A 145 -15.90 -28.92 -0.51
CA ARG A 145 -15.16 -29.73 -1.53
C ARG A 145 -15.58 -29.54 -2.99
N LYS A 146 -16.77 -29.00 -3.29
CA LYS A 146 -17.37 -29.05 -4.63
C LYS A 146 -17.55 -27.70 -5.32
N LEU A 147 -17.16 -26.60 -4.66
CA LEU A 147 -17.29 -25.25 -5.18
C LEU A 147 -16.10 -24.43 -4.68
N VAL A 148 -15.31 -23.90 -5.62
CA VAL A 148 -14.27 -22.91 -5.36
C VAL A 148 -14.77 -21.60 -5.97
N ILE A 149 -14.87 -20.55 -5.16
CA ILE A 149 -15.12 -19.22 -5.71
C ILE A 149 -13.78 -18.70 -6.20
N LEU A 150 -13.58 -18.63 -7.52
CA LEU A 150 -12.45 -17.91 -8.07
C LEU A 150 -12.80 -16.42 -8.07
N LYS A 151 -12.35 -15.74 -7.03
CA LYS A 151 -12.41 -14.29 -6.95
C LYS A 151 -11.28 -13.71 -7.81
N MET A 152 -11.58 -13.32 -9.04
CA MET A 152 -10.68 -12.51 -9.86
C MET A 152 -11.08 -11.05 -9.71
N PHE A 153 -10.73 -10.45 -8.57
CA PHE A 153 -11.14 -9.08 -8.29
C PHE A 153 -10.58 -8.11 -9.34
N LEU A 154 -11.37 -7.07 -9.60
CA LEU A 154 -10.88 -5.84 -10.20
C LEU A 154 -9.89 -5.24 -9.19
N TYR A 155 -8.60 -5.38 -9.45
CA TYR A 155 -7.59 -4.71 -8.62
C TYR A 155 -7.55 -3.24 -9.03
N VAL A 156 -7.47 -2.37 -8.03
CA VAL A 156 -7.30 -0.94 -8.25
C VAL A 156 -5.90 -0.59 -7.77
N ILE A 157 -5.13 0.04 -8.65
CA ILE A 157 -3.86 0.66 -8.27
C ILE A 157 -4.23 1.95 -7.55
N ILE A 158 -3.77 2.08 -6.32
CA ILE A 158 -3.97 3.26 -5.51
C ILE A 158 -2.61 3.85 -5.18
N TYR A 159 -2.49 5.17 -5.29
CA TYR A 159 -1.29 5.91 -4.97
C TYR A 159 -1.60 6.97 -3.92
N LEU A 160 -0.67 7.15 -2.99
CA LEU A 160 -0.69 8.25 -2.05
C LEU A 160 0.04 9.46 -2.65
N LYS A 161 -0.67 10.58 -2.86
CA LYS A 161 -0.05 11.81 -3.31
C LYS A 161 0.65 12.48 -2.13
N ILE A 162 1.98 12.41 -2.11
CA ILE A 162 2.80 13.20 -1.18
C ILE A 162 2.77 14.64 -1.69
N ILE A 163 2.20 15.56 -0.89
CA ILE A 163 2.27 17.01 -1.10
C ILE A 163 3.59 17.52 -0.55
#